data_AF-A0A022M894-F1
#
_entry.id   AF-A0A022M894-F1
#
_cell.length_a   1.000
_cell.length_b   1.000
_cell.length_c   1.000
_cell.angle_alpha   90.00
_cell.angle_beta   90.00
_cell.angle_gamma   90.00
#
_symmetry.space_group_name_H-M   'P 1'
#
loop_
_entity.id
_entity.type
_entity.pdbx_description
1 polymer ?
#
loop_
_entity_poly.entity_id
_entity_poly.type
_entity_poly.pdbx_seq_one_letter_code
_entity_poly.pdbx_strand_id
1 'polypeptide(L)'
;MASGSPSVPAGRPVDSDRTGHPSAPGPAGPAGSPALAYPGAPGDRPIDRELRRLLRDGTFAQVLDYALNHRGLSLERVQHHLAAQGVRVSRAALSYWRHGRSRPERAESLRAVRGLEAVLGLPAASLVSRLGPPRPRGRCRKAEPDAIDRRRLWPAHRPLLAAMGALPDDRIRKLDVHEHVLVGEDHRLSSLRTRMVFEASADRVDRCVVLLWAEDSAAAVPSDVKYCRVGRVRADDATGATVCELLLEQRLAAGERSVVEFTSHFPPGPELTFYHHRFTRPIRQYVLQTEFSGRLPVSCVPFRQAGVHAPRHVGAPLWIGPSGTAHLVITDSGPGIVGMSWEWD
;
A
#
# COMPACT_ATOMS: atom_id res chain seq x y z
N MET A 1 54.17 -24.37 29.48
CA MET A 1 53.76 -24.39 30.90
C MET A 1 54.11 -23.04 31.50
N ALA A 2 53.15 -22.30 32.05
CA ALA A 2 53.42 -21.12 32.87
C ALA A 2 52.16 -20.82 33.71
N SER A 3 52.26 -21.02 35.02
CA SER A 3 51.22 -20.74 36.01
C SER A 3 51.90 -20.14 37.24
N GLY A 4 51.49 -18.95 37.67
CA GLY A 4 52.10 -18.27 38.82
C GLY A 4 51.51 -16.88 39.08
N SER A 5 50.56 -16.82 40.01
CA SER A 5 50.02 -15.61 40.68
C SER A 5 51.04 -15.09 41.73
N PRO A 6 50.78 -14.10 42.65
CA PRO A 6 49.53 -13.38 42.99
C PRO A 6 49.63 -11.88 43.42
N SER A 7 48.52 -11.34 43.96
CA SER A 7 48.35 -10.17 44.89
C SER A 7 48.31 -8.74 44.30
N VAL A 8 47.32 -7.83 44.49
CA VAL A 8 46.30 -7.51 45.56
C VAL A 8 46.90 -6.78 46.79
N PRO A 9 46.24 -5.81 47.50
CA PRO A 9 44.90 -5.17 47.37
C PRO A 9 45.00 -3.69 46.89
N ALA A 10 44.14 -2.66 47.14
CA ALA A 10 42.94 -2.45 47.98
C ALA A 10 42.04 -1.29 47.45
N GLY A 11 40.87 -1.02 48.09
CA GLY A 11 40.09 0.23 47.95
C GLY A 11 38.56 0.03 47.85
N ARG A 12 37.83 0.04 48.97
CA ARG A 12 36.35 -0.14 49.03
C ARG A 12 35.66 1.03 49.79
N PRO A 13 34.33 1.20 49.63
CA PRO A 13 33.60 2.42 50.02
C PRO A 13 32.89 2.28 51.38
N VAL A 14 32.22 3.36 51.81
CA VAL A 14 30.89 3.40 52.47
C VAL A 14 30.57 4.87 52.79
N ASP A 15 29.32 5.31 52.56
CA ASP A 15 28.56 5.97 53.62
C ASP A 15 27.04 5.92 53.35
N SER A 16 26.24 5.98 54.41
CA SER A 16 24.79 5.84 54.37
C SER A 16 24.10 6.57 55.52
N ASP A 17 23.15 7.44 55.15
CA ASP A 17 21.86 7.65 55.81
C ASP A 17 21.81 8.16 57.28
N ARG A 18 21.19 9.35 57.48
CA ARG A 18 20.16 9.53 58.55
C ARG A 18 19.39 10.86 58.49
N THR A 19 18.24 10.83 59.17
CA THR A 19 17.10 11.76 59.10
C THR A 19 17.05 12.79 60.24
N GLY A 20 16.29 13.89 60.04
CA GLY A 20 15.96 14.86 61.10
C GLY A 20 14.99 15.97 60.68
N HIS A 21 13.90 16.15 61.43
CA HIS A 21 12.88 17.23 61.41
C HIS A 21 12.80 17.79 62.86
N PRO A 22 12.00 18.82 63.22
CA PRO A 22 11.53 20.03 62.51
C PRO A 22 11.72 21.34 63.35
N SER A 23 11.28 22.52 62.86
CA SER A 23 10.67 23.62 63.67
C SER A 23 10.14 24.78 62.80
N ALA A 24 9.08 25.45 63.27
CA ALA A 24 8.46 26.67 62.72
C ALA A 24 8.75 27.89 63.66
N PRO A 25 8.32 29.17 63.43
CA PRO A 25 6.96 29.64 63.06
C PRO A 25 6.89 30.80 62.03
N GLY A 26 5.68 31.36 61.80
CA GLY A 26 5.40 32.53 60.92
C GLY A 26 5.77 33.91 61.54
N PRO A 27 5.32 35.06 60.96
CA PRO A 27 3.91 35.36 60.68
C PRO A 27 3.64 36.03 59.30
N ALA A 28 2.45 36.63 59.11
CA ALA A 28 1.87 36.96 57.81
C ALA A 28 1.52 38.44 57.56
N GLY A 29 1.48 38.83 56.26
CA GLY A 29 0.74 39.98 55.71
C GLY A 29 1.53 41.30 55.54
N PRO A 30 1.04 42.26 54.72
CA PRO A 30 -0.24 42.29 54.00
C PRO A 30 -0.12 42.37 52.45
N ALA A 31 -1.26 42.54 51.77
CA ALA A 31 -1.43 42.43 50.32
C ALA A 31 -0.84 43.58 49.48
N GLY A 32 -0.41 43.24 48.26
CA GLY A 32 -0.15 44.16 47.15
C GLY A 32 -0.70 43.57 45.84
N SER A 33 -1.23 44.44 44.97
CA SER A 33 -2.01 44.08 43.78
C SER A 33 -1.31 43.10 42.81
N PRO A 34 -2.08 42.27 42.06
CA PRO A 34 -1.49 41.38 41.06
C PRO A 34 -0.84 42.19 39.95
N ALA A 35 0.49 42.12 39.86
CA ALA A 35 1.23 42.62 38.72
C ALA A 35 0.78 41.85 37.47
N LEU A 36 0.34 42.58 36.44
CA LEU A 36 0.00 42.04 35.13
C LEU A 36 1.22 41.30 34.58
N ALA A 37 1.13 39.96 34.50
CA ALA A 37 2.14 39.17 33.84
C ALA A 37 2.23 39.59 32.36
N TYR A 38 3.42 40.04 31.93
CA TYR A 38 3.69 40.32 30.53
C TYR A 38 3.34 39.08 29.69
N PRO A 39 2.53 39.21 28.62
CA PRO A 39 2.33 38.10 27.69
C PRO A 39 3.69 37.76 27.06
N GLY A 40 4.08 36.49 27.19
CA GLY A 40 5.35 35.98 26.68
C GLY A 40 5.54 36.20 25.18
N ALA A 41 6.79 36.12 24.73
CA ALA A 41 7.22 36.40 23.36
C ALA A 41 6.33 35.72 22.29
N PRO A 42 6.11 36.37 21.12
CA PRO A 42 5.09 36.00 20.13
C PRO A 42 5.45 34.77 19.28
N GLY A 43 5.96 33.72 19.91
CA GLY A 43 6.63 32.59 19.24
C GLY A 43 6.02 31.21 19.49
N ASP A 44 5.20 30.97 20.51
CA ASP A 44 4.72 29.60 20.78
C ASP A 44 3.41 29.49 21.58
N ARG A 45 2.28 29.94 21.03
CA ARG A 45 0.98 29.44 21.52
C ARG A 45 0.86 27.96 21.16
N PRO A 46 0.20 27.10 21.97
CA PRO A 46 -0.02 25.69 21.63
C PRO A 46 -0.68 25.50 20.25
N ILE A 47 -1.53 26.45 19.87
CA ILE A 47 -2.20 26.54 18.58
C ILE A 47 -1.19 26.74 17.43
N ASP A 48 -0.23 27.66 17.59
CA ASP A 48 0.77 27.93 16.54
C ASP A 48 1.70 26.73 16.35
N ARG A 49 2.04 26.03 17.45
CA ARG A 49 2.83 24.79 17.41
C ARG A 49 2.09 23.67 16.67
N GLU A 50 0.80 23.49 16.93
CA GLU A 50 -0.03 22.47 16.27
C GLU A 50 -0.28 22.83 14.79
N LEU A 51 -0.54 24.10 14.46
CA LEU A 51 -0.62 24.56 13.08
C LEU A 51 0.71 24.32 12.33
N ARG A 52 1.86 24.60 12.94
CA ARG A 52 3.18 24.29 12.36
C ARG A 52 3.44 22.79 12.21
N ARG A 53 2.86 21.94 13.05
CA ARG A 53 2.91 20.48 12.89
C ARG A 53 2.06 20.06 11.70
N LEU A 54 0.82 20.51 11.62
CA LEU A 54 -0.10 20.20 10.52
C LEU A 54 0.38 20.76 9.17
N LEU A 55 1.05 21.93 9.15
CA LEU A 55 1.65 22.49 7.93
C LEU A 55 2.87 21.70 7.44
N ARG A 56 3.57 20.97 8.33
CA ARG A 56 4.68 20.08 7.95
C ARG A 56 4.17 18.70 7.52
N ASP A 57 3.36 18.06 8.34
CA ASP A 57 3.06 16.62 8.25
C ASP A 57 1.56 16.32 7.97
N GLY A 58 0.69 17.32 8.07
CA GLY A 58 -0.76 17.18 7.91
C GLY A 58 -1.21 17.21 6.45
N THR A 59 -2.36 16.55 6.20
CA THR A 59 -3.06 16.62 4.91
C THR A 59 -3.79 17.95 4.73
N PHE A 60 -4.05 18.32 3.47
CA PHE A 60 -4.85 19.52 3.12
C PHE A 60 -6.17 19.63 3.91
N ALA A 61 -6.89 18.53 4.11
CA ALA A 61 -8.15 18.52 4.87
C ALA A 61 -7.94 18.83 6.36
N GLN A 62 -6.92 18.24 6.98
CA GLN A 62 -6.59 18.48 8.39
C GLN A 62 -6.13 19.92 8.62
N VAL A 63 -5.28 20.48 7.73
CA VAL A 63 -4.85 21.88 7.81
C VAL A 63 -6.05 22.83 7.63
N LEU A 64 -6.94 22.54 6.67
CA LEU A 64 -8.11 23.36 6.39
C LEU A 64 -9.14 23.32 7.53
N ASP A 65 -9.46 22.14 8.07
CA ASP A 65 -10.36 22.00 9.22
C ASP A 65 -9.81 22.73 10.45
N TYR A 66 -8.53 22.52 10.77
CA TYR A 66 -7.86 23.18 11.88
C TYR A 66 -7.89 24.71 11.73
N ALA A 67 -7.53 25.24 10.55
CA ALA A 67 -7.53 26.67 10.29
C ALA A 67 -8.93 27.30 10.35
N LEU A 68 -9.96 26.60 9.85
CA LEU A 68 -11.36 27.04 9.94
C LEU A 68 -11.83 27.13 11.40
N ASN A 69 -11.58 26.09 12.19
CA ASN A 69 -11.94 26.03 13.60
C ASN A 69 -11.18 27.09 14.41
N HIS A 70 -9.87 27.24 14.19
CA HIS A 70 -9.04 28.24 14.87
C HIS A 70 -9.51 29.68 14.60
N ARG A 71 -9.90 30.00 13.37
CA ARG A 71 -10.40 31.33 12.98
C ARG A 71 -11.87 31.55 13.33
N GLY A 72 -12.58 30.53 13.85
CA GLY A 72 -14.01 30.60 14.17
C GLY A 72 -14.91 30.86 12.96
N LEU A 73 -14.47 30.52 11.75
CA LEU A 73 -15.17 30.89 10.52
C LEU A 73 -16.08 29.76 10.03
N SER A 74 -17.38 30.07 9.89
CA SER A 74 -18.32 29.17 9.22
C SER A 74 -18.03 29.07 7.72
N LEU A 75 -18.35 27.93 7.11
CA LEU A 75 -18.14 27.70 5.67
C LEU A 75 -18.90 28.73 4.80
N GLU A 76 -20.01 29.27 5.32
CA GLU A 76 -20.82 30.29 4.67
C GLU A 76 -20.15 31.67 4.72
N ARG A 77 -19.59 32.06 5.89
CA ARG A 77 -18.80 33.29 6.01
C ARG A 77 -17.56 33.25 5.13
N VAL A 78 -16.92 32.08 5.01
CA VAL A 78 -15.80 31.85 4.09
C VAL A 78 -16.23 31.95 2.63
N GLN A 79 -17.34 31.33 2.25
CA GLN A 79 -17.91 31.42 0.90
C GLN A 79 -18.19 32.88 0.51
N HIS A 80 -18.73 33.68 1.43
CA HIS A 80 -19.00 35.10 1.23
C HIS A 80 -17.72 35.91 0.98
N HIS A 81 -16.65 35.69 1.78
CA HIS A 81 -15.38 36.38 1.57
C HIS A 81 -14.71 36.02 0.23
N LEU A 82 -14.79 34.75 -0.18
CA LEU A 82 -14.29 34.30 -1.49
C LEU A 82 -15.10 34.92 -2.65
N ALA A 83 -16.43 35.02 -2.50
CA ALA A 83 -17.30 35.65 -3.49
C ALA A 83 -17.00 37.15 -3.66
N ALA A 84 -16.71 37.87 -2.57
CA ALA A 84 -16.26 39.27 -2.59
C ALA A 84 -14.91 39.45 -3.32
N GLN A 85 -14.06 38.42 -3.33
CA GLN A 85 -12.82 38.36 -4.10
C GLN A 85 -13.01 37.85 -5.55
N GLY A 86 -14.26 37.76 -6.03
CA GLY A 86 -14.58 37.29 -7.38
C GLY A 86 -14.40 35.78 -7.59
N VAL A 87 -14.27 34.98 -6.52
CA VAL A 87 -14.06 33.53 -6.60
C VAL A 87 -15.32 32.77 -6.20
N ARG A 88 -15.87 32.00 -7.14
CA ARG A 88 -17.07 31.18 -6.90
C ARG A 88 -16.69 29.79 -6.42
N VAL A 89 -17.21 29.41 -5.25
CA VAL A 89 -17.14 28.05 -4.69
C VAL A 89 -18.45 27.76 -3.97
N SER A 90 -18.90 26.50 -3.95
CA SER A 90 -20.11 26.11 -3.22
C SER A 90 -19.81 25.70 -1.78
N ARG A 91 -20.75 25.94 -0.86
CA ARG A 91 -20.68 25.46 0.53
C ARG A 91 -20.47 23.95 0.62
N ALA A 92 -21.03 23.19 -0.33
CA ALA A 92 -20.83 21.74 -0.45
C ALA A 92 -19.38 21.37 -0.83
N ALA A 93 -18.76 22.09 -1.78
CA ALA A 93 -17.35 21.88 -2.13
C ALA A 93 -16.42 22.21 -0.95
N LEU A 94 -16.64 23.33 -0.26
CA LEU A 94 -15.89 23.68 0.97
C LEU A 94 -16.03 22.61 2.06
N SER A 95 -17.24 22.07 2.26
CA SER A 95 -17.48 20.97 3.20
C SER A 95 -16.76 19.69 2.78
N TYR A 96 -16.77 19.33 1.50
CA TYR A 96 -16.05 18.15 1.01
C TYR A 96 -14.53 18.29 1.09
N TRP A 97 -14.00 19.50 0.91
CA TRP A 97 -12.57 19.81 1.13
C TRP A 97 -12.18 19.68 2.60
N ARG A 98 -12.97 20.27 3.51
CA ARG A 98 -12.79 20.20 4.96
C ARG A 98 -12.75 18.75 5.47
N HIS A 99 -13.65 17.89 5.00
CA HIS A 99 -13.73 16.48 5.40
C HIS A 99 -12.89 15.53 4.51
N GLY A 100 -12.03 16.05 3.63
CA GLY A 100 -11.17 15.23 2.75
C GLY A 100 -11.91 14.37 1.71
N ARG A 101 -13.22 14.58 1.51
CA ARG A 101 -14.06 13.84 0.54
C ARG A 101 -13.76 14.21 -0.90
N SER A 102 -13.24 15.41 -1.16
CA SER A 102 -12.70 15.82 -2.46
C SER A 102 -11.49 16.73 -2.29
N ARG A 103 -10.70 16.91 -3.35
CA ARG A 103 -9.56 17.85 -3.39
C ARG A 103 -9.75 18.89 -4.50
N PRO A 104 -9.35 20.15 -4.28
CA PRO A 104 -9.36 21.19 -5.30
C PRO A 104 -8.23 20.99 -6.34
N GLU A 105 -8.60 20.64 -7.57
CA GLU A 105 -7.62 20.38 -8.66
C GLU A 105 -7.79 21.32 -9.87
N ARG A 106 -8.96 21.93 -10.07
CA ARG A 106 -9.23 22.85 -11.20
C ARG A 106 -8.61 24.22 -10.94
N ALA A 107 -8.26 24.96 -11.99
CA ALA A 107 -7.66 26.30 -11.88
C ALA A 107 -8.52 27.27 -11.03
N GLU A 108 -9.84 27.23 -11.18
CA GLU A 108 -10.80 27.99 -10.36
C GLU A 108 -10.80 27.53 -8.89
N SER A 109 -10.75 26.22 -8.64
CA SER A 109 -10.64 25.66 -7.28
C SER A 109 -9.30 26.00 -6.62
N LEU A 110 -8.20 26.01 -7.36
CA LEU A 110 -6.89 26.45 -6.88
C LEU A 110 -6.87 27.98 -6.61
N ARG A 111 -7.61 28.78 -7.39
CA ARG A 111 -7.85 30.20 -7.07
C ARG A 111 -8.63 30.33 -5.76
N ALA A 112 -9.63 29.49 -5.52
CA ALA A 112 -10.35 29.44 -4.25
C ALA A 112 -9.45 29.03 -3.08
N VAL A 113 -8.52 28.10 -3.25
CA VAL A 113 -7.55 27.73 -2.20
C VAL A 113 -6.61 28.87 -1.84
N ARG A 114 -6.11 29.63 -2.83
CA ARG A 114 -5.31 30.84 -2.55
C ARG A 114 -6.13 31.91 -1.80
N GLY A 115 -7.40 32.07 -2.15
CA GLY A 115 -8.33 32.92 -1.38
C GLY A 115 -8.55 32.42 0.05
N LEU A 116 -8.65 31.09 0.25
CA LEU A 116 -8.77 30.48 1.58
C LEU A 116 -7.54 30.78 2.44
N GLU A 117 -6.33 30.73 1.90
CA GLU A 117 -5.10 31.08 2.63
C GLU A 117 -5.18 32.51 3.19
N ALA A 118 -5.61 33.49 2.37
CA ALA A 118 -5.79 34.87 2.79
C ALA A 118 -6.89 35.04 3.84
N VAL A 119 -8.07 34.45 3.64
CA VAL A 119 -9.21 34.52 4.59
C VAL A 119 -8.85 33.88 5.94
N LEU A 120 -8.13 32.76 5.91
CA LEU A 120 -7.71 32.02 7.10
C LEU A 120 -6.44 32.60 7.76
N GLY A 121 -5.78 33.58 7.14
CA GLY A 121 -4.53 34.18 7.64
C GLY A 121 -3.36 33.20 7.64
N LEU A 122 -3.35 32.23 6.73
CA LEU A 122 -2.26 31.29 6.54
C LEU A 122 -1.18 31.91 5.63
N PRO A 123 0.11 31.55 5.78
CA PRO A 123 1.14 31.95 4.82
C PRO A 123 0.77 31.51 3.40
N ALA A 124 1.13 32.31 2.40
CA ALA A 124 0.84 31.99 0.99
C ALA A 124 1.38 30.61 0.58
N ALA A 125 0.60 29.87 -0.21
CA ALA A 125 0.85 28.49 -0.62
C ALA A 125 0.89 27.44 0.52
N SER A 126 0.50 27.78 1.75
CA SER A 126 0.40 26.82 2.86
C SER A 126 -0.60 25.69 2.59
N LEU A 127 -1.77 25.99 2.02
CA LEU A 127 -2.75 24.99 1.62
C LEU A 127 -2.44 24.44 0.22
N VAL A 128 -1.98 25.29 -0.71
CA VAL A 128 -1.65 24.86 -2.09
C VAL A 128 -0.52 23.82 -2.09
N SER A 129 0.52 23.98 -1.26
CA SER A 129 1.61 23.00 -1.15
C SER A 129 1.13 21.63 -0.66
N ARG A 130 0.06 21.56 0.14
CA ARG A 130 -0.56 20.30 0.61
C ARG A 130 -1.37 19.58 -0.47
N LEU A 131 -1.58 20.17 -1.64
CA LEU A 131 -2.28 19.56 -2.77
C LEU A 131 -1.36 18.77 -3.70
N GLY A 132 -0.05 19.02 -3.65
CA GLY A 132 0.94 18.42 -4.54
C GLY A 132 0.95 19.03 -5.96
N PRO A 133 1.83 18.57 -6.85
CA PRO A 133 1.91 19.07 -8.22
C PRO A 133 0.58 18.80 -8.98
N PRO A 134 0.12 19.72 -9.84
CA PRO A 134 -1.10 19.53 -10.62
C PRO A 134 -0.99 18.30 -11.51
N ARG A 135 -1.86 17.31 -11.31
CA ARG A 135 -1.84 16.08 -12.12
C ARG A 135 -2.27 16.38 -13.57
N PRO A 136 -1.50 15.93 -14.58
CA PRO A 136 -1.96 15.90 -15.97
C PRO A 136 -3.28 15.13 -16.07
N ARG A 137 -4.19 15.61 -16.93
CA ARG A 137 -5.57 15.12 -16.98
C ARG A 137 -5.66 13.72 -17.60
N GLY A 138 -6.09 12.79 -16.78
CA GLY A 138 -6.68 11.49 -17.14
C GLY A 138 -7.56 11.08 -15.96
N ARG A 139 -8.66 10.37 -16.20
CA ARG A 139 -9.72 10.03 -15.21
C ARG A 139 -9.16 9.43 -13.91
N CYS A 140 -8.76 10.27 -12.96
CA CYS A 140 -8.05 9.84 -11.77
C CYS A 140 -9.03 9.15 -10.81
N ARG A 141 -9.16 7.82 -10.95
CA ARG A 141 -9.47 6.96 -9.81
C ARG A 141 -8.54 7.38 -8.67
N LYS A 142 -9.04 7.38 -7.44
CA LYS A 142 -8.19 7.56 -6.25
C LYS A 142 -6.97 6.66 -6.38
N ALA A 143 -5.80 7.12 -5.92
CA ALA A 143 -4.74 6.18 -5.56
C ALA A 143 -5.38 5.12 -4.66
N GLU A 144 -5.39 3.87 -5.10
CA GLU A 144 -6.08 2.80 -4.38
C GLU A 144 -5.39 2.69 -3.00
N PRO A 145 -6.09 2.94 -1.88
CA PRO A 145 -5.45 3.00 -0.56
C PRO A 145 -4.73 1.69 -0.22
N ASP A 146 -5.25 0.58 -0.75
CA ASP A 146 -4.75 -0.77 -0.61
C ASP A 146 -3.96 -1.20 -1.87
N ALA A 147 -3.03 -0.36 -2.33
CA ALA A 147 -2.05 -0.75 -3.35
C ALA A 147 -0.74 -1.20 -2.67
N ILE A 148 -0.37 -2.47 -2.83
CA ILE A 148 0.91 -3.01 -2.34
C ILE A 148 1.97 -2.85 -3.44
N ASP A 149 3.14 -2.31 -3.08
CA ASP A 149 4.30 -2.27 -3.98
C ASP A 149 4.68 -3.69 -4.41
N ARG A 150 4.67 -3.92 -5.73
CA ARG A 150 5.06 -5.18 -6.37
C ARG A 150 6.41 -5.69 -5.86
N ARG A 151 7.37 -4.79 -5.57
CA ARG A 151 8.70 -5.15 -5.04
C ARG A 151 8.68 -5.76 -3.64
N ARG A 152 7.61 -5.55 -2.86
CA ARG A 152 7.39 -6.18 -1.55
C ARG A 152 6.72 -7.55 -1.66
N LEU A 153 5.94 -7.79 -2.72
CA LEU A 153 5.30 -9.07 -2.99
C LEU A 153 6.17 -10.03 -3.83
N TRP A 154 7.15 -9.51 -4.57
CA TRP A 154 8.12 -10.30 -5.34
C TRP A 154 9.54 -9.76 -5.12
N PRO A 155 10.22 -10.14 -4.01
CA PRO A 155 11.58 -9.71 -3.74
C PRO A 155 12.59 -10.28 -4.75
N ALA A 156 12.46 -11.55 -5.14
CA ALA A 156 13.34 -12.22 -6.12
C ALA A 156 13.31 -11.51 -7.49
N HIS A 157 12.13 -11.10 -7.96
CA HIS A 157 11.96 -10.46 -9.27
C HIS A 157 12.45 -9.01 -9.33
N ARG A 158 12.97 -8.42 -8.24
CA ARG A 158 13.41 -7.02 -8.21
C ARG A 158 14.49 -6.67 -9.25
N PRO A 159 15.55 -7.47 -9.47
CA PRO A 159 16.55 -7.19 -10.49
C PRO A 159 15.95 -7.27 -11.91
N LEU A 160 15.13 -8.29 -12.17
CA LEU A 160 14.48 -8.49 -13.47
C LEU A 160 13.49 -7.36 -13.82
N LEU A 161 12.69 -6.91 -12.85
CA LEU A 161 11.79 -5.75 -13.01
C LEU A 161 12.57 -4.46 -13.31
N ALA A 162 13.73 -4.27 -12.69
CA ALA A 162 14.61 -3.12 -12.98
C ALA A 162 15.22 -3.22 -14.39
N ALA A 163 15.77 -4.38 -14.76
CA ALA A 163 16.36 -4.62 -16.09
C ALA A 163 15.34 -4.52 -17.24
N MET A 164 14.06 -4.80 -16.99
CA MET A 164 12.98 -4.59 -17.95
C MET A 164 12.62 -3.11 -18.17
N GLY A 165 13.02 -2.21 -17.26
CA GLY A 165 12.46 -0.86 -17.18
C GLY A 165 10.95 -0.90 -16.93
N ALA A 166 10.49 -1.84 -16.11
CA ALA A 166 9.06 -2.12 -15.94
C ALA A 166 8.30 -0.87 -15.47
N LEU A 167 7.30 -0.46 -16.24
CA LEU A 167 6.44 0.67 -15.92
C LEU A 167 5.69 0.45 -14.59
N PRO A 168 5.25 1.52 -13.92
CA PRO A 168 4.39 1.40 -12.75
C PRO A 168 3.14 0.55 -13.05
N ASP A 169 2.75 -0.23 -12.04
CA ASP A 169 1.67 -1.21 -12.10
C ASP A 169 0.27 -0.57 -12.11
N ASP A 170 0.17 0.73 -12.37
CA ASP A 170 -1.05 1.55 -12.31
C ASP A 170 -1.71 1.76 -13.69
N ARG A 171 -1.04 1.41 -14.79
CA ARG A 171 -1.59 1.54 -16.15
C ARG A 171 -2.60 0.45 -16.50
N ILE A 172 -2.64 -0.65 -15.76
CA ILE A 172 -3.58 -1.76 -15.95
C ILE A 172 -4.17 -2.15 -14.60
N ARG A 173 -5.49 -2.36 -14.56
CA ARG A 173 -6.19 -2.95 -13.43
C ARG A 173 -6.71 -4.33 -13.82
N LYS A 174 -6.17 -5.39 -13.20
CA LYS A 174 -6.78 -6.74 -13.29
C LYS A 174 -8.22 -6.66 -12.75
N LEU A 175 -9.17 -7.28 -13.45
CA LEU A 175 -10.57 -7.37 -13.04
C LEU A 175 -10.92 -8.79 -12.61
N ASP A 176 -10.54 -9.76 -13.46
CA ASP A 176 -10.72 -11.18 -13.25
C ASP A 176 -9.40 -11.91 -13.55
N VAL A 177 -9.08 -12.92 -12.74
CA VAL A 177 -7.96 -13.83 -12.95
C VAL A 177 -8.47 -15.25 -12.73
N HIS A 178 -8.22 -16.12 -13.71
CA HIS A 178 -8.52 -17.54 -13.64
C HIS A 178 -7.23 -18.31 -13.88
N GLU A 179 -6.83 -19.09 -12.88
CA GLU A 179 -5.66 -19.95 -12.93
C GLU A 179 -6.07 -21.41 -12.81
N HIS A 180 -5.53 -22.23 -13.70
CA HIS A 180 -5.60 -23.68 -13.63
C HIS A 180 -4.18 -24.22 -13.43
N VAL A 181 -3.95 -24.81 -12.27
CA VAL A 181 -2.68 -25.44 -11.86
C VAL A 181 -2.82 -26.94 -12.06
N LEU A 182 -1.90 -27.53 -12.82
CA LEU A 182 -1.75 -28.97 -12.93
C LEU A 182 -0.58 -29.43 -12.07
N VAL A 183 -0.87 -30.28 -11.10
CA VAL A 183 0.12 -31.01 -10.31
C VAL A 183 0.26 -32.41 -10.91
N GLY A 184 1.50 -32.82 -11.20
CA GLY A 184 1.82 -34.12 -11.78
C GLY A 184 1.72 -35.27 -10.78
N GLU A 185 1.77 -36.51 -11.30
CA GLU A 185 1.77 -37.75 -10.49
C GLU A 185 2.98 -37.85 -9.55
N ASP A 186 4.04 -37.08 -9.82
CA ASP A 186 5.23 -36.93 -8.98
C ASP A 186 5.09 -35.80 -7.93
N HIS A 187 3.86 -35.33 -7.70
CA HIS A 187 3.49 -34.22 -6.80
C HIS A 187 4.13 -32.86 -7.15
N ARG A 188 4.69 -32.68 -8.35
CA ARG A 188 5.33 -31.43 -8.79
C ARG A 188 4.40 -30.51 -9.58
N LEU A 189 4.73 -29.23 -9.62
CA LEU A 189 4.09 -28.30 -10.56
C LEU A 189 4.44 -28.70 -12.00
N SER A 190 3.44 -29.09 -12.79
CA SER A 190 3.61 -29.46 -14.21
C SER A 190 3.30 -28.28 -15.13
N SER A 191 2.14 -27.66 -14.95
CA SER A 191 1.77 -26.48 -15.74
C SER A 191 0.84 -25.52 -14.99
N LEU A 192 0.87 -24.26 -15.41
CA LEU A 192 -0.05 -23.21 -15.03
C LEU A 192 -0.67 -22.61 -16.29
N ARG A 193 -1.99 -22.69 -16.45
CA ARG A 193 -2.73 -21.91 -17.44
C ARG A 193 -3.35 -20.71 -16.75
N THR A 194 -2.99 -19.51 -17.18
CA THR A 194 -3.49 -18.25 -16.62
C THR A 194 -4.29 -17.49 -17.67
N ARG A 195 -5.55 -17.19 -17.37
CA ARG A 195 -6.40 -16.26 -18.11
C ARG A 195 -6.64 -15.02 -17.25
N MET A 196 -6.51 -13.83 -17.82
CA MET A 196 -6.75 -12.57 -17.11
C MET A 196 -7.61 -11.63 -17.95
N VAL A 197 -8.63 -11.05 -17.33
CA VAL A 197 -9.37 -9.90 -17.86
C VAL A 197 -8.88 -8.66 -17.12
N PHE A 198 -8.57 -7.60 -17.86
CA PHE A 198 -8.13 -6.34 -17.26
C PHE A 198 -8.69 -5.10 -17.96
N GLU A 199 -8.65 -3.98 -17.26
CA GLU A 199 -9.08 -2.66 -17.71
C GLU A 199 -7.85 -1.74 -17.80
N ALA A 200 -7.65 -1.11 -18.96
CA ALA A 200 -6.62 -0.10 -19.13
C ALA A 200 -6.97 1.12 -18.26
N SER A 201 -6.04 1.54 -17.42
CA SER A 201 -6.21 2.68 -16.51
C SER A 201 -5.59 3.98 -17.02
N ALA A 202 -4.91 3.90 -18.17
CA ALA A 202 -4.34 5.03 -18.92
C ALA A 202 -4.51 4.79 -20.43
N ASP A 203 -4.43 5.85 -21.23
CA ASP A 203 -4.45 5.72 -22.69
C ASP A 203 -3.16 5.10 -23.24
N ARG A 204 -3.25 4.54 -24.46
CA ARG A 204 -2.15 3.90 -25.19
C ARG A 204 -1.44 2.81 -24.37
N VAL A 205 -2.22 1.93 -23.76
CA VAL A 205 -1.70 0.70 -23.13
C VAL A 205 -1.54 -0.36 -24.22
N ASP A 206 -0.31 -0.79 -24.46
CA ASP A 206 0.05 -1.73 -25.54
C ASP A 206 0.64 -3.05 -25.02
N ARG A 207 0.78 -3.21 -23.70
CA ARG A 207 1.35 -4.39 -23.05
C ARG A 207 0.91 -4.51 -21.59
N CYS A 208 0.90 -5.73 -21.06
CA CYS A 208 0.90 -6.01 -19.63
C CYS A 208 2.20 -6.72 -19.22
N VAL A 209 2.45 -6.85 -17.91
CA VAL A 209 3.63 -7.55 -17.38
C VAL A 209 3.16 -8.66 -16.46
N VAL A 210 3.61 -9.89 -16.73
CA VAL A 210 3.35 -11.08 -15.92
C VAL A 210 4.62 -11.52 -15.20
N LEU A 211 4.44 -12.12 -14.02
CA LEU A 211 5.51 -12.63 -13.18
C LEU A 211 5.21 -14.12 -12.93
N LEU A 212 6.19 -14.97 -13.23
CA LEU A 212 6.15 -16.40 -12.90
C LEU A 212 7.24 -16.70 -11.88
N TRP A 213 7.02 -17.68 -11.03
CA TRP A 213 8.03 -18.13 -10.08
C TRP A 213 7.99 -19.65 -9.97
N ALA A 214 9.10 -20.30 -10.30
CA ALA A 214 9.36 -21.71 -10.06
C ALA A 214 10.28 -21.82 -8.84
N GLU A 215 9.72 -21.75 -7.62
CA GLU A 215 10.54 -21.84 -6.40
C GLU A 215 11.38 -23.14 -6.42
N ASP A 216 12.70 -23.00 -6.20
CA ASP A 216 13.71 -24.06 -6.28
C ASP A 216 13.73 -24.88 -7.60
N SER A 217 13.38 -24.26 -8.73
CA SER A 217 13.52 -24.85 -10.08
C SER A 217 13.91 -23.80 -11.13
N ALA A 218 14.28 -24.25 -12.33
CA ALA A 218 14.63 -23.36 -13.44
C ALA A 218 13.40 -22.55 -13.92
N ALA A 219 13.65 -21.38 -14.52
CA ALA A 219 12.63 -20.37 -14.68
C ALA A 219 11.67 -20.68 -15.85
N ALA A 220 10.40 -20.92 -15.53
CA ALA A 220 9.35 -21.13 -16.54
C ALA A 220 9.05 -19.84 -17.33
N VAL A 221 8.66 -19.99 -18.61
CA VAL A 221 8.27 -18.88 -19.50
C VAL A 221 6.87 -19.12 -20.11
N PRO A 222 6.11 -18.07 -20.47
CA PRO A 222 4.82 -18.23 -21.12
C PRO A 222 4.91 -18.91 -22.49
N SER A 223 4.12 -19.97 -22.67
CA SER A 223 3.81 -20.67 -23.92
C SER A 223 2.33 -20.50 -24.28
N ASP A 224 1.94 -20.99 -25.47
CA ASP A 224 0.52 -21.15 -25.87
C ASP A 224 -0.34 -19.88 -25.72
N VAL A 225 0.29 -18.73 -25.99
CA VAL A 225 -0.30 -17.42 -25.77
C VAL A 225 -1.46 -17.15 -26.73
N LYS A 226 -2.54 -16.56 -26.21
CA LYS A 226 -3.73 -16.15 -26.97
C LYS A 226 -4.12 -14.73 -26.59
N TYR A 227 -4.70 -14.01 -27.55
CA TYR A 227 -5.15 -12.62 -27.38
C TYR A 227 -4.02 -11.62 -27.07
N CYS A 228 -2.76 -12.06 -27.23
CA CYS A 228 -1.53 -11.31 -27.02
C CYS A 228 -0.35 -12.01 -27.70
N ARG A 229 0.82 -11.36 -27.68
CA ARG A 229 2.10 -11.94 -28.12
C ARG A 229 3.14 -11.78 -27.01
N VAL A 230 4.05 -12.75 -26.88
CA VAL A 230 5.21 -12.61 -25.99
C VAL A 230 6.09 -11.45 -26.48
N GLY A 231 6.42 -10.54 -25.55
CA GLY A 231 7.32 -9.42 -25.75
C GLY A 231 8.71 -9.73 -25.22
N ARG A 232 9.30 -8.80 -24.44
CA ARG A 232 10.57 -9.05 -23.77
C ARG A 232 10.37 -10.01 -22.59
N VAL A 233 11.24 -11.00 -22.50
CA VAL A 233 11.33 -11.92 -21.35
C VAL A 233 12.66 -11.68 -20.63
N ARG A 234 12.62 -11.72 -19.30
CA ARG A 234 13.80 -11.79 -18.42
C ARG A 234 13.55 -12.89 -17.40
N ALA A 235 14.43 -13.88 -17.42
CA ALA A 235 14.41 -15.03 -16.53
C ALA A 235 15.72 -15.06 -15.72
N ASP A 236 15.67 -15.66 -14.54
CA ASP A 236 16.82 -16.00 -13.71
C ASP A 236 16.62 -17.41 -13.15
N ASP A 237 17.31 -18.38 -13.75
CA ASP A 237 17.21 -19.78 -13.37
C ASP A 237 17.75 -20.07 -11.96
N ALA A 238 18.63 -19.21 -11.42
CA ALA A 238 19.16 -19.37 -10.06
C ALA A 238 18.13 -19.03 -8.98
N THR A 239 17.07 -18.30 -9.33
CA THR A 239 15.94 -17.98 -8.43
C THR A 239 14.59 -18.47 -8.96
N GLY A 240 14.57 -19.16 -10.11
CA GLY A 240 13.35 -19.59 -10.81
C GLY A 240 12.41 -18.46 -11.23
N ALA A 241 12.90 -17.22 -11.27
CA ALA A 241 12.07 -16.02 -11.42
C ALA A 241 11.98 -15.58 -12.89
N THR A 242 10.76 -15.36 -13.39
CA THR A 242 10.53 -14.78 -14.73
C THR A 242 9.68 -13.51 -14.67
N VAL A 243 10.08 -12.52 -15.45
CA VAL A 243 9.29 -11.32 -15.78
C VAL A 243 9.11 -11.29 -17.31
N CYS A 244 7.85 -11.25 -17.76
CA CYS A 244 7.51 -11.27 -19.18
C CYS A 244 6.57 -10.10 -19.52
N GLU A 245 6.85 -9.38 -20.60
CA GLU A 245 5.87 -8.50 -21.26
C GLU A 245 4.95 -9.34 -22.15
N LEU A 246 3.63 -9.19 -22.01
CA LEU A 246 2.66 -9.64 -23.01
C LEU A 246 2.17 -8.43 -23.79
N LEU A 247 2.49 -8.38 -25.08
CA LEU A 247 2.08 -7.32 -26.00
C LEU A 247 0.63 -7.56 -26.42
N LEU A 248 -0.22 -6.54 -26.28
CA LEU A 248 -1.64 -6.64 -26.61
C LEU A 248 -1.83 -6.57 -28.12
N GLU A 249 -2.87 -7.23 -28.63
CA GLU A 249 -3.22 -7.21 -30.07
C GLU A 249 -3.62 -5.82 -30.55
N GLN A 250 -4.16 -4.98 -29.66
CA GLN A 250 -4.51 -3.59 -29.92
C GLN A 250 -4.04 -2.67 -28.80
N ARG A 251 -3.85 -1.38 -29.11
CA ARG A 251 -3.55 -0.34 -28.12
C ARG A 251 -4.85 0.14 -27.47
N LEU A 252 -4.95 -0.04 -26.16
CA LEU A 252 -6.13 0.32 -25.39
C LEU A 252 -6.13 1.80 -24.96
N ALA A 253 -7.31 2.42 -25.00
CA ALA A 253 -7.65 3.68 -24.34
C ALA A 253 -8.08 3.46 -22.88
N ALA A 254 -8.09 4.52 -22.07
CA ALA A 254 -8.44 4.44 -20.65
C ALA A 254 -9.91 4.01 -20.45
N GLY A 255 -10.11 2.88 -19.76
CA GLY A 255 -11.41 2.25 -19.51
C GLY A 255 -11.76 1.11 -20.47
N GLU A 256 -10.99 0.91 -21.54
CA GLU A 256 -11.13 -0.26 -22.41
C GLU A 256 -10.61 -1.53 -21.73
N ARG A 257 -11.09 -2.68 -22.18
CA ARG A 257 -10.80 -3.98 -21.58
C ARG A 257 -10.24 -4.93 -22.62
N SER A 258 -9.39 -5.84 -22.14
CA SER A 258 -8.83 -6.91 -22.94
C SER A 258 -8.66 -8.15 -22.07
N VAL A 259 -8.48 -9.28 -22.75
CA VAL A 259 -8.24 -10.60 -22.17
C VAL A 259 -6.88 -11.04 -22.66
N VAL A 260 -6.10 -11.71 -21.82
CA VAL A 260 -4.94 -12.49 -22.24
C VAL A 260 -5.03 -13.88 -21.64
N GLU A 261 -4.55 -14.87 -22.38
CA GLU A 261 -4.41 -16.24 -21.91
C GLU A 261 -3.04 -16.76 -22.31
N PHE A 262 -2.40 -17.51 -21.43
CA PHE A 262 -1.15 -18.22 -21.70
C PHE A 262 -1.04 -19.45 -20.81
N THR A 263 -0.22 -20.40 -21.22
CA THR A 263 0.23 -21.52 -20.39
C THR A 263 1.68 -21.27 -19.97
N SER A 264 2.15 -21.95 -18.93
CA SER A 264 3.57 -22.03 -18.59
C SER A 264 3.83 -23.44 -18.10
N HIS A 265 4.73 -24.14 -18.78
CA HIS A 265 5.20 -25.46 -18.38
C HIS A 265 6.41 -25.29 -17.47
N PHE A 266 6.41 -26.00 -16.34
CA PHE A 266 7.44 -25.88 -15.34
C PHE A 266 8.42 -27.05 -15.48
N PRO A 267 9.74 -26.80 -15.45
CA PRO A 267 10.71 -27.87 -15.31
C PRO A 267 10.54 -28.54 -13.92
N PRO A 268 10.95 -29.81 -13.76
CA PRO A 268 10.80 -30.52 -12.48
C PRO A 268 11.42 -29.73 -11.31
N GLY A 269 10.61 -29.43 -10.30
CA GLY A 269 11.01 -28.71 -9.09
C GLY A 269 10.91 -29.56 -7.82
N PRO A 270 10.75 -28.94 -6.65
CA PRO A 270 10.42 -29.67 -5.41
C PRO A 270 8.99 -30.24 -5.44
N GLU A 271 8.66 -31.08 -4.46
CA GLU A 271 7.28 -31.46 -4.18
C GLU A 271 6.45 -30.21 -3.85
N LEU A 272 5.30 -30.05 -4.51
CA LEU A 272 4.44 -28.89 -4.35
C LEU A 272 3.41 -29.16 -3.25
N THR A 273 3.45 -28.40 -2.16
CA THR A 273 2.48 -28.48 -1.03
C THR A 273 1.57 -27.25 -0.92
N PHE A 274 1.77 -26.25 -1.79
CA PHE A 274 0.90 -25.08 -1.91
C PHE A 274 1.06 -24.39 -3.26
N TYR A 275 0.03 -23.64 -3.66
CA TYR A 275 0.10 -22.70 -4.78
C TYR A 275 -0.64 -21.41 -4.40
N HIS A 276 -0.17 -20.25 -4.88
CA HIS A 276 -0.82 -18.96 -4.63
C HIS A 276 -0.62 -17.95 -5.76
N HIS A 277 -1.58 -17.05 -5.93
CA HIS A 277 -1.41 -15.79 -6.66
C HIS A 277 -1.13 -14.64 -5.69
N ARG A 278 -0.43 -13.60 -6.18
CA ARG A 278 -0.20 -12.36 -5.44
C ARG A 278 -0.84 -11.18 -6.17
N PHE A 279 -1.58 -10.35 -5.46
CA PHE A 279 -2.32 -9.20 -5.97
C PHE A 279 -1.76 -7.91 -5.39
N THR A 280 -1.27 -7.01 -6.24
CA THR A 280 -0.82 -5.67 -5.84
C THR A 280 -1.98 -4.70 -5.59
N ARG A 281 -3.19 -5.03 -6.06
CA ARG A 281 -4.40 -4.20 -6.03
C ARG A 281 -5.64 -5.08 -5.85
N PRO A 282 -6.78 -4.53 -5.43
CA PRO A 282 -8.04 -5.27 -5.33
C PRO A 282 -8.51 -5.88 -6.66
N ILE A 283 -8.96 -7.14 -6.60
CA ILE A 283 -9.45 -7.94 -7.72
C ILE A 283 -10.95 -8.23 -7.54
N ARG A 284 -11.75 -8.18 -8.62
CA ARG A 284 -13.21 -8.46 -8.51
C ARG A 284 -13.50 -9.94 -8.42
N GLN A 285 -12.73 -10.75 -9.14
CA GLN A 285 -12.86 -12.21 -9.11
C GLN A 285 -11.49 -12.87 -9.29
N TYR A 286 -11.23 -13.88 -8.47
CA TYR A 286 -10.14 -14.82 -8.63
C TYR A 286 -10.69 -16.24 -8.57
N VAL A 287 -10.36 -17.04 -9.58
CA VAL A 287 -10.66 -18.47 -9.63
C VAL A 287 -9.32 -19.22 -9.67
N LEU A 288 -9.07 -20.04 -8.66
CA LEU A 288 -7.97 -21.00 -8.65
C LEU A 288 -8.55 -22.40 -8.71
N GLN A 289 -8.15 -23.16 -9.74
CA GLN A 289 -8.38 -24.58 -9.85
C GLN A 289 -7.03 -25.29 -9.71
N THR A 290 -6.94 -26.29 -8.84
CA THR A 290 -5.76 -27.14 -8.69
C THR A 290 -6.18 -28.56 -9.02
N GLU A 291 -5.70 -29.08 -10.15
CA GLU A 291 -5.91 -30.44 -10.62
C GLU A 291 -4.71 -31.31 -10.20
N PHE A 292 -4.98 -32.39 -9.48
CA PHE A 292 -4.01 -33.36 -9.01
C PHE A 292 -4.05 -34.60 -9.90
N SER A 293 -2.95 -34.89 -10.60
CA SER A 293 -2.76 -36.14 -11.32
C SER A 293 -2.33 -37.25 -10.36
N GLY A 294 -2.92 -38.44 -10.45
CA GLY A 294 -2.52 -39.59 -9.63
C GLY A 294 -3.13 -39.57 -8.21
N ARG A 295 -2.27 -39.59 -7.17
CA ARG A 295 -2.71 -39.60 -5.77
C ARG A 295 -3.35 -38.25 -5.43
N LEU A 296 -4.46 -38.27 -4.69
CA LEU A 296 -5.06 -37.05 -4.16
C LEU A 296 -4.49 -36.74 -2.77
N PRO A 297 -4.23 -35.46 -2.42
CA PRO A 297 -3.78 -35.09 -1.09
C PRO A 297 -4.85 -35.33 -0.03
N VAL A 298 -4.44 -35.68 1.19
CA VAL A 298 -5.34 -36.02 2.32
C VAL A 298 -6.06 -34.79 2.89
N SER A 299 -5.47 -33.61 2.72
CA SER A 299 -6.07 -32.32 3.10
C SER A 299 -5.79 -31.28 2.02
N CYS A 300 -6.73 -30.35 1.82
CA CYS A 300 -6.52 -29.16 1.00
C CYS A 300 -7.27 -28.00 1.65
N VAL A 301 -6.57 -26.89 1.93
CA VAL A 301 -7.10 -25.73 2.66
C VAL A 301 -6.80 -24.43 1.90
N PRO A 302 -7.75 -23.49 1.82
CA PRO A 302 -7.50 -22.19 1.24
C PRO A 302 -6.78 -21.29 2.27
N PHE A 303 -5.94 -20.37 1.81
CA PHE A 303 -5.32 -19.39 2.70
C PHE A 303 -5.23 -17.99 2.09
N ARG A 304 -5.09 -17.01 2.97
CA ARG A 304 -4.83 -15.59 2.64
C ARG A 304 -3.68 -15.04 3.48
N GLN A 305 -2.86 -14.16 2.90
CA GLN A 305 -1.86 -13.36 3.62
C GLN A 305 -1.91 -11.90 3.15
N ALA A 306 -1.74 -10.94 4.05
CA ALA A 306 -1.63 -9.52 3.68
C ALA A 306 -0.31 -9.17 2.95
N GLY A 307 0.69 -10.04 3.02
CA GLY A 307 2.00 -9.89 2.38
C GLY A 307 2.92 -11.06 2.71
N VAL A 308 4.12 -11.09 2.12
CA VAL A 308 5.05 -12.24 2.18
C VAL A 308 5.42 -12.66 3.61
N HIS A 309 5.57 -11.70 4.53
CA HIS A 309 5.90 -11.94 5.94
C HIS A 309 4.69 -11.86 6.89
N ALA A 310 3.46 -11.74 6.36
CA ALA A 310 2.26 -11.74 7.18
C ALA A 310 1.81 -13.18 7.49
N PRO A 311 1.17 -13.44 8.64
CA PRO A 311 0.61 -14.76 8.96
C PRO A 311 -0.34 -15.30 7.86
N ARG A 312 -0.33 -16.61 7.66
CA ARG A 312 -1.33 -17.33 6.84
C ARG A 312 -2.64 -17.43 7.65
N HIS A 313 -3.69 -16.82 7.12
CA HIS A 313 -5.06 -17.04 7.58
C HIS A 313 -5.65 -18.18 6.77
N VAL A 314 -5.72 -19.37 7.37
CA VAL A 314 -6.24 -20.60 6.76
C VAL A 314 -7.77 -20.66 6.93
N GLY A 315 -8.48 -21.08 5.89
CA GLY A 315 -9.93 -21.29 5.90
C GLY A 315 -10.34 -22.74 6.17
N ALA A 316 -11.63 -23.02 6.02
CA ALA A 316 -12.13 -24.40 6.09
C ALA A 316 -11.60 -25.24 4.92
N PRO A 317 -11.36 -26.56 5.10
CA PRO A 317 -10.92 -27.45 4.03
C PRO A 317 -11.80 -27.40 2.78
N LEU A 318 -11.17 -27.51 1.62
CA LEU A 318 -11.82 -27.62 0.32
C LEU A 318 -12.08 -29.09 -0.03
N TRP A 319 -13.23 -29.34 -0.65
CA TRP A 319 -13.50 -30.63 -1.26
C TRP A 319 -12.68 -30.82 -2.54
N ILE A 320 -12.06 -32.00 -2.69
CA ILE A 320 -11.41 -32.43 -3.93
C ILE A 320 -12.42 -33.27 -4.69
N GLY A 321 -12.83 -32.80 -5.87
CA GLY A 321 -13.85 -33.48 -6.67
C GLY A 321 -13.37 -34.81 -7.26
N PRO A 322 -14.29 -35.67 -7.77
CA PRO A 322 -13.93 -36.90 -8.49
C PRO A 322 -13.05 -36.69 -9.73
N SER A 323 -12.93 -35.45 -10.22
CA SER A 323 -11.98 -35.04 -11.26
C SER A 323 -10.54 -34.80 -10.75
N GLY A 324 -10.26 -35.06 -9.47
CA GLY A 324 -8.98 -34.73 -8.84
C GLY A 324 -8.77 -33.23 -8.62
N THR A 325 -9.83 -32.41 -8.66
CA THR A 325 -9.69 -30.94 -8.70
C THR A 325 -10.24 -30.26 -7.44
N ALA A 326 -9.41 -29.45 -6.78
CA ALA A 326 -9.81 -28.49 -5.75
C ALA A 326 -10.10 -27.12 -6.37
N HIS A 327 -11.08 -26.38 -5.82
CA HIS A 327 -11.56 -25.11 -6.38
C HIS A 327 -11.66 -24.02 -5.31
N LEU A 328 -11.09 -22.85 -5.58
CA LEU A 328 -11.21 -21.66 -4.75
C LEU A 328 -11.71 -20.49 -5.61
N VAL A 329 -12.92 -20.03 -5.33
CA VAL A 329 -13.53 -18.86 -5.98
C VAL A 329 -13.63 -17.74 -4.96
N ILE A 330 -13.09 -16.58 -5.30
CA ILE A 330 -13.02 -15.40 -4.43
C ILE A 330 -13.51 -14.18 -5.20
N THR A 331 -14.48 -13.47 -4.62
CA THR A 331 -14.98 -12.19 -5.13
C THR A 331 -14.47 -11.02 -4.28
N ASP A 332 -14.37 -9.84 -4.91
CA ASP A 332 -14.05 -8.53 -4.32
C ASP A 332 -12.95 -8.54 -3.24
N SER A 333 -11.83 -9.21 -3.55
CA SER A 333 -10.69 -9.31 -2.64
C SER A 333 -9.84 -8.06 -2.69
N GLY A 334 -9.37 -7.62 -1.52
CA GLY A 334 -8.24 -6.68 -1.39
C GLY A 334 -6.93 -7.26 -1.92
N PRO A 335 -5.85 -6.46 -1.91
CA PRO A 335 -4.51 -6.92 -2.29
C PRO A 335 -3.98 -7.97 -1.30
N GLY A 336 -2.87 -8.63 -1.65
CA GLY A 336 -2.19 -9.59 -0.79
C GLY A 336 -1.83 -10.86 -1.53
N ILE A 337 -1.88 -11.99 -0.83
CA ILE A 337 -1.58 -13.33 -1.34
C ILE A 337 -2.78 -14.22 -1.06
N VAL A 338 -3.16 -15.04 -2.03
CA VAL A 338 -4.33 -15.92 -1.99
C VAL A 338 -3.95 -17.26 -2.63
N GLY A 339 -4.24 -18.37 -1.97
CA GLY A 339 -3.82 -19.68 -2.47
C GLY A 339 -4.49 -20.87 -1.79
N MET A 340 -4.02 -22.05 -2.13
CA MET A 340 -4.32 -23.34 -1.49
C MET A 340 -3.03 -23.94 -0.94
N SER A 341 -3.13 -24.64 0.19
CA SER A 341 -2.09 -25.52 0.76
C SER A 341 -2.69 -26.91 0.93
N TRP A 342 -1.89 -27.96 0.78
CA TRP A 342 -2.35 -29.34 0.88
C TRP A 342 -1.23 -30.25 1.43
N GLU A 343 -1.61 -31.42 1.90
CA GLU A 343 -0.74 -32.41 2.54
C GLU A 343 -0.86 -33.75 1.80
N TRP A 344 0.28 -34.43 1.54
CA TRP A 344 0.31 -35.58 0.64
C TRP A 344 0.07 -36.93 1.32
N ASP A 345 0.69 -37.18 2.48
CA ASP A 345 0.33 -38.15 3.53
C ASP A 345 1.34 -38.05 4.69
#